data_AF-A0A392MAE3-F1
#
_entry.id   AF-A0A392MAE3-F1
#
_cell.length_a   1.000
_cell.length_b   1.000
_cell.length_c   1.000
_cell.angle_alpha   90.00
_cell.angle_beta   90.00
_cell.angle_gamma   90.00
#
_symmetry.space_group_name_H-M   'P 1'
#
loop_
_entity.id
_entity.type
_entity.pdbx_description
1 polymer ?
#
loop_
_entity_poly.entity_id
_entity_poly.type
_entity_poly.pdbx_seq_one_letter_code
_entity_poly.pdbx_strand_id
1 'polypeptide(L)'
;SRHASDEQYLGQRIEGDLWTCDSQPIAAYKRFASKLAEIELKLAQRNNDESLRNRYGPVNMPYTLLYPSSKEGLTCRGIPNSISI
;
A
#
# COMPACT_ATOMS: atom_id res chain seq x y z
N SER A 1 -8.33 -13.07 1.27
CA SER A 1 -8.74 -11.83 1.99
C SER A 1 -8.00 -11.56 3.31
N ARG A 2 -7.41 -12.56 3.99
CA ARG A 2 -6.54 -12.30 5.16
C ARG A 2 -5.10 -12.22 4.68
N HIS A 3 -4.39 -11.17 5.09
CA HIS A 3 -2.96 -11.04 4.86
C HIS A 3 -2.18 -11.93 5.82
N ALA A 4 -1.18 -12.64 5.29
CA ALA A 4 -0.21 -13.37 6.09
C ALA A 4 0.70 -12.39 6.85
N SER A 5 1.33 -12.86 7.94
CA SER A 5 2.23 -12.05 8.76
C SER A 5 3.57 -11.75 8.07
N ASP A 6 3.95 -12.59 7.11
CA ASP A 6 5.17 -12.53 6.30
C ASP A 6 4.93 -11.99 4.88
N GLU A 7 3.77 -11.37 4.63
CA GLU A 7 3.43 -10.80 3.32
C GLU A 7 4.37 -9.65 2.92
N GLN A 8 4.76 -9.61 1.64
CA GLN A 8 5.58 -8.54 1.08
C GLN A 8 4.71 -7.58 0.26
N TYR A 9 4.49 -6.39 0.80
CA TYR A 9 3.68 -5.36 0.14
C TYR A 9 4.45 -4.58 -0.91
N LEU A 10 3.71 -3.92 -1.79
CA LEU A 10 4.25 -3.08 -2.83
C LEU A 10 5.17 -1.98 -2.26
N GLY A 11 6.39 -1.92 -2.79
CA GLY A 11 7.43 -1.00 -2.30
C GLY A 11 8.21 -1.50 -1.08
N GLN A 12 7.99 -2.75 -0.67
CA GLN A 12 8.79 -3.45 0.35
C GLN A 12 9.52 -4.64 -0.27
N ARG A 13 10.70 -4.94 0.29
CA ARG A 13 11.53 -6.11 -0.03
C ARG A 13 12.18 -6.63 1.26
N ILE A 14 12.14 -7.94 1.47
CA ILE A 14 12.81 -8.58 2.62
C ILE A 14 14.33 -8.37 2.57
N GLU A 15 14.92 -8.39 1.37
CA GLU A 15 16.36 -8.19 1.19
C GLU A 15 16.81 -6.71 1.36
N GLY A 16 15.88 -5.78 1.55
CA GLY A 16 16.16 -4.35 1.72
C GLY A 16 16.88 -3.76 0.51
N ASP A 17 18.10 -3.24 0.73
CA ASP A 17 18.96 -2.69 -0.33
C ASP A 17 19.94 -3.75 -0.90
N LEU A 18 19.98 -4.96 -0.35
CA LEU A 18 21.01 -5.98 -0.66
C LEU A 18 20.67 -6.88 -1.85
N TRP A 19 19.56 -6.62 -2.55
CA TRP A 19 19.16 -7.38 -3.75
C TRP A 19 19.97 -7.03 -5.00
N THR A 20 20.71 -5.92 -4.98
CA THR A 20 21.65 -5.52 -6.03
C THR A 20 22.81 -4.71 -5.43
N CYS A 21 23.96 -4.69 -6.10
CA CYS A 21 25.08 -3.83 -5.73
C CYS A 21 24.99 -2.45 -6.39
N ASP A 22 24.08 -2.26 -7.36
CA ASP A 22 23.96 -1.03 -8.13
C ASP A 22 23.20 0.04 -7.34
N SER A 23 23.82 1.19 -7.15
CA SER A 23 23.22 2.29 -6.39
C SER A 23 22.03 2.97 -7.10
N GLN A 24 22.00 2.94 -8.43
CA GLN A 24 20.94 3.57 -9.23
C GLN A 24 19.57 2.89 -9.07
N PRO A 25 19.43 1.55 -9.25
CA PRO A 25 18.18 0.85 -8.98
C PRO A 25 17.72 0.97 -7.53
N ILE A 26 18.63 0.92 -6.55
CA ILE A 26 18.31 1.11 -5.13
C ILE A 26 17.68 2.49 -4.90
N ALA A 27 18.30 3.55 -5.41
CA ALA A 27 17.79 4.91 -5.28
C ALA A 27 16.43 5.09 -5.98
N ALA A 28 16.25 4.50 -7.16
CA ALA A 28 14.97 4.51 -7.87
C ALA A 28 13.88 3.77 -7.09
N TYR A 29 14.20 2.62 -6.49
CA TYR A 29 13.27 1.83 -5.68
C TYR A 29 12.85 2.58 -4.41
N LYS A 30 13.79 3.27 -3.74
CA LYS A 30 13.47 4.15 -2.60
C LYS A 30 12.50 5.26 -2.98
N ARG A 31 12.71 5.93 -4.14
CA ARG A 31 11.78 6.93 -4.66
C ARG A 31 10.40 6.35 -4.94
N PHE A 32 10.34 5.13 -5.47
CA PHE A 32 9.08 4.41 -5.67
C PHE A 32 8.34 4.16 -4.35
N ALA A 33 9.03 3.63 -3.33
CA ALA A 33 8.46 3.40 -2.01
C ALA A 33 7.96 4.71 -1.36
N SER A 34 8.76 5.78 -1.42
CA SER A 34 8.33 7.11 -0.96
C SER A 34 7.08 7.61 -1.70
N LYS A 35 7.01 7.36 -3.02
CA LYS A 35 5.85 7.78 -3.81
C LYS A 35 4.57 7.05 -3.41
N LEU A 36 4.67 5.77 -3.07
CA LEU A 36 3.53 4.99 -2.56
C LEU A 36 3.02 5.55 -1.23
N ALA A 37 3.91 5.92 -0.31
CA ALA A 37 3.51 6.56 0.95
C ALA A 37 2.79 7.90 0.73
N GLU A 38 3.27 8.74 -0.21
CA GLU A 38 2.56 9.97 -0.60
C GLU A 38 1.18 9.69 -1.19
N ILE A 39 1.04 8.66 -2.03
CA ILE A 39 -0.23 8.28 -2.62
C ILE A 39 -1.20 7.80 -1.54
N GLU A 40 -0.73 7.01 -0.57
CA GLU A 40 -1.56 6.55 0.54
C GLU A 40 -2.13 7.72 1.35
N LEU A 41 -1.32 8.73 1.64
CA LEU A 41 -1.77 9.96 2.29
C LEU A 41 -2.84 10.69 1.47
N LYS A 42 -2.66 10.77 0.15
CA LYS A 42 -3.67 11.35 -0.76
C LYS A 42 -4.97 10.54 -0.77
N LEU A 43 -4.89 9.20 -0.72
CA LEU A 43 -6.08 8.35 -0.63
C LEU A 43 -6.81 8.54 0.70
N ALA A 44 -6.08 8.71 1.79
CA ALA A 44 -6.65 9.05 3.10
C ALA A 44 -7.37 10.40 3.08
N GLN A 45 -6.75 11.43 2.50
CA GLN A 45 -7.40 12.73 2.30
C GLN A 45 -8.67 12.60 1.46
N ARG A 46 -8.64 11.83 0.37
CA ARG A 46 -9.83 11.60 -0.47
C ARG A 46 -10.93 10.84 0.25
N ASN A 47 -10.59 9.89 1.11
CA ASN A 47 -11.60 9.23 1.95
C ASN A 47 -12.22 10.24 2.93
N ASN A 48 -11.44 11.14 3.53
CA ASN A 48 -11.97 12.15 4.44
C ASN A 48 -12.70 13.32 3.76
N ASP A 49 -12.73 13.39 2.44
CA ASP A 49 -13.43 14.43 1.69
C ASP A 49 -14.92 14.08 1.56
N GLU A 50 -15.77 14.81 2.29
CA GLU A 50 -17.23 14.61 2.32
C GLU A 50 -17.91 14.82 0.95
N SER A 51 -17.27 15.53 0.02
CA SER A 51 -17.78 15.67 -1.35
C SER A 51 -17.70 14.36 -2.13
N LEU A 52 -16.78 13.46 -1.76
CA LEU A 52 -16.53 12.18 -2.42
C LEU A 52 -17.37 11.03 -1.82
N ARG A 53 -18.69 11.20 -1.81
CA ARG A 53 -19.66 10.29 -1.18
C ARG A 53 -19.54 8.82 -1.60
N ASN A 54 -19.15 8.56 -2.84
CA ASN A 54 -18.97 7.20 -3.38
C ASN A 54 -17.82 6.42 -2.71
N ARG A 55 -16.99 7.08 -1.91
CA ARG A 55 -15.89 6.43 -1.18
C ARG A 55 -16.32 5.80 0.14
N TYR A 56 -17.50 6.13 0.64
CA TYR A 56 -18.12 5.56 1.85
C TYR A 56 -19.41 4.81 1.55
N GLY A 57 -20.23 5.40 0.67
CA GLY A 57 -21.57 4.90 0.37
C GLY A 57 -22.48 4.87 1.61
N PRO A 58 -23.67 4.23 1.48
CA PRO A 58 -24.65 4.16 2.57
C PRO A 58 -24.21 3.31 3.76
N VAL A 59 -23.17 2.49 3.60
CA VAL A 59 -22.63 1.59 4.64
C VAL A 59 -21.49 2.21 5.44
N ASN A 60 -21.14 3.48 5.18
CA ASN A 60 -20.08 4.22 5.87
C ASN A 60 -18.72 3.50 5.88
N MET A 61 -18.36 2.83 4.79
CA MET A 61 -17.13 2.06 4.69
C MET A 61 -16.13 2.76 3.75
N PRO A 62 -15.03 3.34 4.27
CA PRO A 62 -14.04 4.01 3.42
C PRO A 62 -13.39 3.04 2.44
N TYR A 63 -13.18 3.49 1.21
CA TYR A 63 -12.48 2.71 0.20
C TYR A 63 -10.96 2.69 0.46
N THR A 64 -10.49 1.63 1.11
CA THR A 64 -9.08 1.44 1.49
C THR A 64 -8.35 0.31 0.75
N LEU A 65 -9.03 -0.39 -0.16
CA LEU A 65 -8.48 -1.58 -0.85
C LEU A 65 -7.18 -1.30 -1.61
N LEU A 66 -6.99 -0.07 -2.10
CA LEU A 66 -5.79 0.34 -2.84
C LEU A 66 -4.76 1.09 -1.98
N TYR A 67 -4.83 0.97 -0.66
CA TYR A 67 -3.77 1.49 0.19
C TYR A 67 -2.57 0.53 0.06
N PRO A 68 -1.37 1.03 -0.27
CA PRO A 68 -0.20 0.17 -0.48
C PRO A 68 0.14 -0.68 0.74
N SER A 69 0.09 -0.10 1.94
CA SER A 69 0.45 -0.78 3.19
C SER A 69 -0.74 -1.41 3.92
N SER A 70 -0.46 -2.46 4.68
CA SER A 70 -1.43 -3.14 5.54
C SER A 70 -0.75 -3.84 6.71
N LYS A 71 -1.56 -4.43 7.58
CA LYS A 71 -1.14 -5.32 8.65
C LYS A 71 -1.65 -6.72 8.35
N GLU A 72 -1.14 -7.70 9.08
CA GLU A 72 -1.66 -9.06 9.05
C GLU A 72 -3.17 -9.12 9.35
N GLY A 73 -3.84 -10.12 8.79
CA GLY A 73 -5.26 -10.36 9.02
C GLY A 73 -6.20 -9.73 7.99
N LEU A 74 -7.48 -9.61 8.35
CA LEU A 74 -8.54 -9.09 7.46
C LEU A 74 -8.68 -7.58 7.67
N THR A 75 -8.02 -6.80 6.82
CA THR A 75 -7.88 -5.35 7.03
C THR A 75 -8.57 -4.50 5.96
N CYS A 76 -9.04 -5.11 4.85
CA CYS A 76 -9.62 -4.41 3.70
C CYS A 76 -8.70 -3.34 3.09
N ARG A 77 -7.39 -3.56 3.17
CA ARG A 77 -6.34 -2.69 2.61
C ARG A 77 -5.04 -3.47 2.41
N GLY A 78 -4.11 -2.93 1.64
CA GLY A 78 -2.82 -3.54 1.36
C GLY A 78 -2.75 -4.06 -0.06
N ILE A 79 -1.66 -3.73 -0.74
CA ILE A 79 -1.37 -4.23 -2.08
C ILE A 79 -0.14 -5.15 -1.98
N PRO A 80 -0.32 -6.48 -2.03
CA PRO A 80 0.80 -7.41 -2.12
C PRO A 80 1.62 -7.19 -3.40
N ASN A 81 2.91 -7.56 -3.37
CA ASN A 81 3.77 -7.51 -4.56
C ASN A 81 3.33 -8.52 -5.65
N SER A 82 2.66 -9.60 -5.28
CA SER A 82 2.32 -10.72 -6.15
C SER A 82 0.91 -11.26 -5.88
N ILE A 83 0.46 -12.20 -6.71
CA ILE A 83 -0.76 -12.96 -6.44
C ILE A 83 -0.42 -14.03 -5.41
N SER A 84 -0.55 -13.69 -4.13
CA SER A 84 -0.26 -14.57 -2.99
C SER A 84 -1.51 -15.26 -2.42
N ILE A 85 -2.72 -14.78 -2.75
CA ILE A 85 -4.03 -15.35 -2.36
C ILE A 85 -5.18 -14.74 -3.18
#